data_AF-R3HMH7-F1
#
_entry.id   AF-R3HMH7-F1
#
_cell.length_a   1.000
_cell.length_b   1.000
_cell.length_c   1.000
_cell.angle_alpha   90.00
_cell.angle_beta   90.00
_cell.angle_gamma   90.00
#
_symmetry.space_group_name_H-M   'P 1'
#
loop_
_entity.id
_entity.type
_entity.pdbx_description
1 polymer ?
#
loop_
_entity_poly.entity_id
_entity_poly.type
_entity_poly.pdbx_seq_one_letter_code
_entity_poly.pdbx_strand_id
1 'polypeptide(L)' 'MKDNQMEIKLKEIMDKQGVTLDELKRNVQVAPVLLDGMYNEGLFDATKVGIQTISELMIALNISKVNELVPKVK' A
#
# COMPACT_ATOMS: atom_id res chain seq x y z
N MET A 1 -15.43 15.26 4.42
CA MET A 1 -14.19 15.46 3.66
C MET A 1 -13.66 14.08 3.31
N LYS A 2 -13.92 13.61 2.08
CA LYS A 2 -13.39 12.34 1.53
C LYS A 2 -12.34 12.61 0.45
N ASP A 3 -11.82 13.83 0.37
CA ASP A 3 -11.06 14.34 -0.77
C ASP A 3 -9.58 13.91 -0.81
N ASN A 4 -9.09 13.26 0.26
CA ASN A 4 -7.68 12.87 0.38
C ASN A 4 -7.46 11.35 0.29
N GLN A 5 -8.49 10.57 -0.05
CA GLN A 5 -8.33 9.14 -0.27
C GLN A 5 -7.69 8.87 -1.63
N MET A 6 -6.64 8.06 -1.65
CA MET A 6 -5.98 7.56 -2.85
C MET A 6 -6.20 6.06 -2.99
N GLU A 7 -6.34 5.62 -4.24
CA GLU A 7 -6.42 4.20 -4.58
C GLU A 7 -5.06 3.53 -4.52
N ILE A 8 -5.03 2.32 -3.98
CA ILE A 8 -3.85 1.47 -3.91
C ILE A 8 -4.19 0.03 -4.30
N LYS A 9 -3.33 -0.59 -5.09
CA LYS A 9 -3.48 -1.96 -5.60
C LYS A 9 -2.77 -2.99 -4.74
N LEU A 10 -2.77 -2.79 -3.42
CA LEU A 10 -1.96 -3.60 -2.50
C LEU A 10 -2.33 -5.10 -2.60
N LYS A 11 -3.62 -5.41 -2.46
CA LYS A 11 -4.13 -6.78 -2.55
C LYS A 11 -3.86 -7.44 -3.90
N GLU A 12 -4.14 -6.74 -5.01
CA GLU A 12 -3.88 -7.27 -6.36
C GLU A 12 -2.42 -7.65 -6.59
N ILE A 13 -1.48 -6.84 -6.06
CA ILE A 13 -0.05 -7.10 -6.22
C ILE A 13 0.39 -8.26 -5.33
N MET A 14 -0.06 -8.29 -4.08
CA MET A 14 0.21 -9.37 -3.15
C MET A 14 -0.31 -10.72 -3.65
N ASP A 15 -1.55 -10.76 -4.14
CA ASP A 15 -2.16 -11.97 -4.72
C ASP A 15 -1.37 -12.49 -5.92
N LYS A 16 -0.85 -11.59 -6.77
CA LYS A 16 -0.01 -11.96 -7.93
C LYS A 16 1.37 -12.48 -7.53
N GLN A 17 1.93 -11.96 -6.44
CA GLN A 17 3.25 -12.35 -5.95
C GLN A 17 3.21 -13.55 -4.99
N GLY A 18 2.01 -13.96 -4.54
CA GLY A 18 1.84 -15.01 -3.55
C GLY A 18 2.29 -14.59 -2.15
N VAL A 19 2.26 -13.28 -1.84
CA VAL A 19 2.65 -12.71 -0.55
C VAL A 19 1.42 -12.54 0.33
N THR A 20 1.47 -13.03 1.56
CA THR A 20 0.37 -12.83 2.52
C THR A 20 0.46 -11.50 3.25
N LEU A 21 -0.66 -11.02 3.78
CA LEU A 21 -0.69 -9.78 4.57
C LEU A 21 0.13 -9.88 5.86
N ASP A 22 0.18 -11.06 6.47
CA ASP A 22 1.01 -11.30 7.64
C ASP A 22 2.51 -11.25 7.31
N GLU A 23 2.93 -11.74 6.15
CA GLU A 23 4.32 -11.61 5.68
C GLU A 23 4.67 -10.15 5.43
N LEU A 24 3.79 -9.41 4.76
CA LEU A 24 4.00 -7.99 4.51
C LEU A 24 4.14 -7.19 5.82
N LYS A 25 3.25 -7.42 6.79
CA LYS A 25 3.28 -6.79 8.12
C LYS A 25 4.59 -7.03 8.89
N ARG A 26 5.29 -8.14 8.62
CA ARG A 26 6.60 -8.43 9.22
C ARG A 26 7.76 -7.72 8.52
N ASN A 27 7.58 -7.35 7.25
CA ASN A 27 8.63 -6.76 6.40
C ASN A 27 8.57 -5.23 6.32
N VAL A 28 7.48 -4.60 6.76
CA VAL A 28 7.31 -3.13 6.71
C VAL A 28 7.06 -2.54 8.09
N GLN A 29 7.47 -1.29 8.30
CA GLN A 29 7.24 -0.57 9.55
C GLN A 29 5.97 0.30 9.46
N VAL A 30 4.89 -0.28 8.93
CA VAL A 30 3.62 0.39 8.71
C VAL A 30 2.60 -0.09 9.74
N ALA A 31 1.82 0.85 10.29
CA ALA A 31 0.78 0.50 11.26
C ALA A 31 -0.18 -0.56 10.67
N PRO A 32 -0.45 -1.67 11.37
CA PRO A 32 -1.29 -2.75 10.85
C PRO A 32 -2.67 -2.27 10.37
N VAL A 33 -3.27 -1.31 11.08
CA VAL A 33 -4.57 -0.72 10.71
C VAL A 33 -4.53 -0.02 9.35
N LEU A 34 -3.41 0.63 9.00
CA LEU A 34 -3.25 1.27 7.70
C LEU A 34 -3.11 0.22 6.59
N LEU A 35 -2.32 -0.82 6.83
CA LEU A 35 -2.17 -1.94 5.89
C LEU A 35 -3.50 -2.67 5.66
N ASP A 36 -4.27 -2.88 6.72
CA ASP A 36 -5.58 -3.52 6.63
C ASP A 36 -6.55 -2.67 5.79
N GLY A 37 -6.55 -1.35 5.95
CA GLY A 37 -7.33 -0.45 5.09
C GLY A 37 -6.87 -0.51 3.63
N MET A 38 -5.56 -0.41 3.38
CA MET A 38 -4.99 -0.49 2.03
C MET A 38 -5.29 -1.83 1.34
N TYR A 39 -5.24 -2.93 2.09
CA TYR A 39 -5.45 -4.28 1.57
C TYR A 39 -6.94 -4.59 1.36
N ASN A 40 -7.79 -4.29 2.35
CA ASN A 40 -9.21 -4.66 2.29
C ASN A 40 -10.06 -3.65 1.53
N GLU A 41 -9.81 -2.35 1.72
CA GLU A 41 -10.59 -1.27 1.09
C GLU A 41 -9.99 -0.81 -0.24
N GLY A 42 -8.70 -1.11 -0.50
CA GLY A 42 -7.99 -0.61 -1.69
C GLY A 42 -7.78 0.90 -1.67
N LEU A 43 -7.89 1.52 -0.49
CA LEU A 43 -7.84 2.96 -0.29
C LEU A 43 -6.93 3.30 0.88
N PHE A 44 -6.32 4.48 0.82
CA PHE A 44 -5.63 5.07 1.97
C PHE A 44 -5.77 6.58 1.98
N ASP A 45 -5.66 7.18 3.17
CA ASP A 45 -5.68 8.63 3.33
C ASP A 45 -4.27 9.19 3.11
N ALA A 46 -4.06 9.93 2.01
CA ALA A 46 -2.77 10.50 1.64
C ALA A 46 -2.27 11.58 2.62
N THR A 47 -3.12 12.11 3.50
CA THR A 47 -2.67 13.01 4.59
C THR A 47 -2.15 12.26 5.81
N LYS A 48 -2.55 11.00 5.98
CA LYS A 48 -2.11 10.13 7.08
C LYS A 48 -0.96 9.21 6.68
N VAL A 49 -0.90 8.88 5.39
CA VAL A 49 0.12 8.00 4.82
C VAL A 49 1.18 8.88 4.15
N GLY A 50 2.35 8.93 4.77
CA GLY A 50 3.50 9.62 4.20
C GLY A 50 4.09 8.86 3.01
N ILE A 51 4.88 9.57 2.20
CA ILE A 51 5.66 9.01 1.08
C ILE A 51 6.51 7.82 1.55
N GLN A 52 7.03 7.87 2.78
CA GLN A 52 7.82 6.78 3.37
C GLN A 52 7.07 5.45 3.38
N THR A 53 5.80 5.44 3.78
CA THR A 53 4.98 4.21 3.82
C THR A 53 4.84 3.59 2.44
N ILE A 54 4.60 4.42 1.41
CA ILE A 54 4.50 3.94 0.03
C ILE A 54 5.85 3.38 -0.44
N SER A 55 6.96 4.04 -0.15
CA SER A 55 8.30 3.55 -0.47
C SER A 55 8.62 2.21 0.21
N GLU A 56 8.28 2.05 1.48
CA GLU A 56 8.47 0.79 2.21
C GLU A 56 7.66 -0.36 1.59
N LEU A 57 6.39 -0.10 1.25
CA LEU A 57 5.55 -1.07 0.55
C LEU A 57 6.13 -1.45 -0.82
N MET A 58 6.64 -0.47 -1.57
CA MET A 58 7.29 -0.73 -2.85
C MET A 58 8.54 -1.60 -2.70
N ILE A 59 9.38 -1.34 -1.70
CA ILE A 59 10.58 -2.15 -1.44
C ILE A 59 10.18 -3.57 -1.03
N ALA A 60 9.24 -3.73 -0.10
CA ALA A 60 8.80 -5.03 0.39
C ALA A 60 8.14 -5.90 -0.69
N LEU A 61 7.44 -5.28 -1.64
CA LEU A 61 6.78 -5.94 -2.76
C LEU A 61 7.61 -5.91 -4.05
N ASN A 62 8.87 -5.46 -3.98
CA ASN A 62 9.77 -5.34 -5.14
C ASN A 62 9.14 -4.60 -6.34
N ILE A 63 8.39 -3.52 -6.06
CA ILE A 63 7.72 -2.68 -7.06
C ILE A 63 8.65 -1.55 -7.46
N SER A 64 8.92 -1.41 -8.75
CA SER A 64 9.84 -0.39 -9.26
C SER A 64 9.18 0.97 -9.53
N LYS A 65 7.88 0.98 -9.88
CA LYS A 65 7.16 2.23 -10.20
C LYS A 65 5.99 2.45 -9.24
N VAL A 66 5.92 3.65 -8.69
CA VAL A 66 4.87 4.01 -7.73
C VAL A 66 3.47 3.90 -8.32
N ASN A 67 3.29 4.13 -9.63
CA ASN A 67 2.00 4.01 -10.29
C ASN A 67 1.50 2.55 -10.44
N GLU A 68 2.37 1.56 -10.27
CA GLU A 68 1.93 0.16 -10.19
C GLU A 68 1.20 -0.09 -8.87
N LEU A 69 1.69 0.50 -7.78
CA LEU A 69 1.07 0.42 -6.45
C LEU A 69 -0.08 1.42 -6.27
N VAL A 70 0.10 2.67 -6.69
CA VAL A 70 -0.82 3.80 -6.52
C VAL A 70 -1.14 4.41 -7.90
N PRO A 71 -2.16 3.89 -8.62
CA PRO A 71 -2.38 4.16 -10.04
C PRO A 71 -2.58 5.63 -10.43
N LYS A 72 -3.09 6.43 -9.49
CA LYS A 72 -3.46 7.83 -9.71
C LYS A 72 -2.37 8.82 -9.28
N VAL A 73 -1.19 8.34 -8.86
CA VAL A 73 -0.06 9.23 -8.59
C VAL A 73 0.50 9.73 -9.93
N LYS A 74 0.76 11.03 -10.02
CA LYS A 74 1.27 11.70 -11.24
C LYS A 74 2.79 11.78 -11.24
#